data_AF-A0A662HZL8-F1
#
_entry.id   AF-A0A662HZL8-F1
#
_cell.length_a   1.000
_cell.length_b   1.000
_cell.length_c   1.000
_cell.angle_alpha   90.00
_cell.angle_beta   90.00
_cell.angle_gamma   90.00
#
_symmetry.space_group_name_H-M   'P 1'
#
loop_
_entity.id
_entity.type
_entity.pdbx_description
1 polymer ?
#
loop_
_entity_poly.entity_id
_entity_poly.type
_entity_poly.pdbx_seq_one_letter_code
_entity_poly.pdbx_strand_id
1 'polypeptide(L)' 'MKLYISVDMEGIAGVVTRDHVSTTGKDYEKYRKYMTLEVAAAVKAALEAGVDYVLVNDSHGGMTNLLFDHLPSDPLFRL' A
#
# COMPACT_ATOMS: atom_id res chain seq x y z
N MET A 1 0.71 12.05 17.02
CA MET A 1 0.91 12.65 15.69
C MET A 1 0.19 11.80 14.65
N LYS A 2 -0.63 12.41 13.80
CA LYS A 2 -1.34 11.71 12.73
C LYS A 2 -0.52 11.66 11.44
N LEU A 3 -0.47 10.51 10.79
CA LEU A 3 0.18 10.29 9.50
C LEU A 3 -0.86 9.92 8.45
N TYR A 4 -0.78 10.55 7.28
CA TYR A 4 -1.54 10.19 6.09
C TYR A 4 -0.57 9.68 5.01
N ILE A 5 -0.88 8.54 4.41
CA ILE A 5 -0.10 7.93 3.34
C ILE A 5 -1.01 7.81 2.12
N SER A 6 -0.69 8.52 1.05
CA SER A 6 -1.28 8.27 -0.28
C SER A 6 -0.33 7.36 -1.03
N VAL A 7 -0.81 6.20 -1.46
CA VAL A 7 0.01 5.20 -2.16
C VAL A 7 -0.47 5.00 -3.59
N ASP A 8 0.48 5.02 -4.52
CA ASP A 8 0.27 4.76 -5.95
C ASP A 8 1.13 3.56 -6.40
N MET A 9 0.79 2.90 -7.52
CA MET A 9 1.47 1.67 -7.93
C MET A 9 2.70 1.92 -8.82
N GLU A 10 2.73 2.97 -9.63
CA GLU A 10 3.79 3.22 -10.62
C GLU A 10 5.18 3.39 -9.97
N GLY A 11 5.23 3.84 -8.72
CA GLY A 11 6.46 4.07 -7.96
C GLY A 11 6.93 2.90 -7.09
N ILE A 12 6.17 1.81 -7.01
CA ILE A 12 6.50 0.64 -6.18
C ILE A 12 7.75 -0.07 -6.70
N ALA A 13 8.59 -0.59 -5.80
CA ALA A 13 9.86 -1.19 -6.21
C ALA A 13 9.65 -2.38 -7.16
N GLY A 14 10.41 -2.38 -8.27
CA GLY A 14 10.34 -3.40 -9.31
C GLY A 14 9.25 -3.16 -10.37
N VAL A 15 8.38 -2.17 -10.21
CA VAL A 15 7.48 -1.75 -11.30
C VAL A 15 8.30 -1.08 -12.41
N VAL A 16 8.22 -1.61 -13.63
CA VAL A 16 9.00 -1.14 -14.78
C VAL A 16 8.18 -1.01 -16.07
N THR A 17 6.90 -1.40 -16.02
CA THR A 17 5.98 -1.32 -17.17
C THR A 17 4.56 -1.09 -16.69
N ARG A 18 3.71 -0.51 -17.56
CA ARG A 18 2.29 -0.28 -17.28
C ARG A 18 1.50 -1.58 -17.06
N ASP A 19 1.94 -2.68 -17.66
CA ASP A 19 1.30 -3.99 -17.47
C ASP A 19 1.41 -4.51 -16.03
N HIS A 20 2.35 -4.00 -15.24
CA HIS A 20 2.46 -4.36 -13.82
C HIS A 20 1.39 -3.68 -12.95
N VAL A 21 0.86 -2.53 -13.40
CA VAL A 21 -0.07 -1.70 -12.62
C VAL A 21 -1.49 -1.70 -13.19
N SER A 22 -1.68 -2.22 -14.41
CA SER A 22 -3.00 -2.41 -15.01
C SER A 22 -3.73 -3.60 -14.40
N THR A 23 -4.99 -3.45 -13.98
CA THR A 23 -5.83 -4.54 -13.45
C THR A 23 -6.04 -5.71 -14.42
N THR A 24 -5.82 -5.50 -15.72
CA THR A 24 -5.87 -6.54 -16.77
C THR A 24 -4.49 -7.10 -17.13
N GLY A 25 -3.43 -6.57 -16.54
CA GLY A 25 -2.06 -6.97 -16.80
C GLY A 25 -1.72 -8.31 -16.17
N LYS A 26 -0.89 -9.10 -16.87
CA LYS A 26 -0.53 -10.48 -16.48
C LYS A 26 0.02 -10.58 -15.05
N ASP A 27 0.84 -9.62 -14.64
CA ASP A 27 1.55 -9.65 -13.35
C ASP A 27 0.94 -8.71 -12.31
N TYR A 28 -0.24 -8.13 -12.57
CA TYR A 28 -0.88 -7.18 -11.67
C TYR A 28 -1.04 -7.69 -10.23
N GLU A 29 -1.51 -8.93 -10.06
CA GLU A 29 -1.68 -9.55 -8.74
C GLU A 29 -0.35 -9.66 -7.96
N LYS A 30 0.76 -9.86 -8.65
CA LYS A 30 2.09 -9.87 -8.04
C LYS A 30 2.49 -8.46 -7.58
N TYR A 31 2.28 -7.44 -8.40
CA TYR A 31 2.73 -6.08 -8.10
C TYR A 31 1.82 -5.34 -7.11
N ARG A 32 0.50 -5.58 -7.11
CA ARG A 32 -0.38 -5.08 -6.04
C ARG A 32 -0.02 -5.68 -4.68
N LYS A 33 0.49 -6.92 -4.67
CA LYS A 33 1.02 -7.54 -3.44
C LYS A 33 2.30 -6.84 -2.98
N TYR A 34 3.20 -6.49 -3.90
CA TYR A 34 4.39 -5.69 -3.56
C TYR A 34 4.02 -4.32 -3.00
N MET A 35 3.09 -3.61 -3.65
CA MET A 35 2.51 -2.36 -3.14
C MET A 35 1.98 -2.53 -1.71
N THR A 36 1.20 -3.58 -1.47
CA THR A 36 0.63 -3.85 -0.15
C THR A 36 1.70 -4.10 0.91
N LEU A 37 2.75 -4.85 0.57
CA LEU A 37 3.85 -5.15 1.49
C LEU A 37 4.70 -3.91 1.81
N GLU A 38 4.93 -3.03 0.83
CA GLU A 38 5.61 -1.74 1.07
C GLU A 38 4.79 -0.84 2.00
N VAL A 39 3.46 -0.75 1.78
CA VAL A 39 2.55 -0.03 2.68
C VAL A 39 2.59 -0.61 4.08
N ALA A 40 2.48 -1.94 4.21
CA ALA A 40 2.52 -2.60 5.52
C ALA A 40 3.85 -2.32 6.26
N ALA A 41 4.98 -2.31 5.55
CA ALA A 41 6.27 -1.96 6.11
C ALA A 41 6.33 -0.49 6.57
N ALA A 42 5.83 0.45 5.76
CA ALA A 42 5.78 1.87 6.10
C ALA A 42 4.88 2.14 7.33
N VAL A 43 3.69 1.53 7.38
CA VAL A 43 2.77 1.62 8.53
C VAL A 43 3.43 1.08 9.79
N LYS A 44 4.03 -0.11 9.71
CA LYS A 44 4.72 -0.72 10.87
C LYS A 44 5.84 0.18 11.40
N ALA A 45 6.70 0.69 10.52
CA ALA A 45 7.77 1.59 10.91
C ALA A 45 7.26 2.90 11.52
N ALA A 46 6.16 3.45 11.00
CA ALA A 46 5.53 4.64 11.55
C ALA A 46 4.99 4.40 12.98
N LEU A 47 4.32 3.27 13.21
CA LEU A 47 3.83 2.90 14.54
C LEU A 47 4.97 2.67 15.52
N GLU A 48 6.05 1.98 15.11
CA GLU A 48 7.27 1.79 15.91
C GLU A 48 7.95 3.12 16.26
N ALA A 49 7.82 4.14 15.40
CA ALA A 49 8.31 5.49 15.65
C ALA A 49 7.39 6.35 16.56
N GLY A 50 6.27 5.81 17.04
CA GLY A 50 5.35 6.48 17.96
C GLY A 50 4.26 7.33 17.29
N VAL A 51 3.94 7.07 16.02
CA VAL A 51 2.75 7.66 15.36
C VAL A 51 1.49 7.07 16.02
N ASP A 52 0.54 7.94 16.40
CA ASP A 52 -0.66 7.55 17.17
C ASP A 52 -1.89 7.30 16.29
N TYR A 53 -1.77 7.54 14.98
CA TYR A 53 -2.81 7.30 14.00
C TYR A 53 -2.22 7.29 12.58
N VAL A 54 -2.47 6.22 11.83
CA VAL A 54 -2.03 6.10 10.43
C VAL A 54 -3.26 5.86 9.54
N LEU A 55 -3.48 6.72 8.56
CA LEU A 55 -4.47 6.54 7.51
C LEU A 55 -3.75 6.31 6.17
N VAL A 56 -4.04 5.20 5.51
CA VAL A 56 -3.54 4.89 4.17
C VAL A 56 -4.69 5.06 3.18
N ASN A 57 -4.45 5.77 2.09
CA ASN A 57 -5.36 5.87 0.95
C ASN A 57 -4.76 5.18 -0.26
N ASP A 58 -5.43 4.13 -0.74
CA ASP A 58 -5.15 3.59 -2.06
C ASP A 58 -5.45 4.67 -3.11
N SER A 59 -4.43 5.10 -3.84
CA SER A 59 -4.50 6.25 -4.75
C SER A 59 -4.24 5.86 -6.19
N HIS A 60 -4.09 4.56 -6.48
CA HIS A 60 -3.83 4.07 -7.83
C HIS A 60 -5.13 3.68 -8.56
N GLY A 61 -5.35 4.23 -9.75
CA GLY A 61 -6.46 3.83 -10.62
C GLY A 61 -7.82 3.79 -9.91
N GLY A 62 -8.43 2.60 -9.84
CA GLY A 62 -9.72 2.38 -9.19
C GLY A 62 -9.69 2.37 -7.65
N MET A 63 -8.53 2.53 -7.03
CA MET A 63 -8.32 2.61 -5.58
C MET A 63 -8.76 1.32 -4.83
N THR A 64 -8.59 0.17 -5.47
CA THR A 64 -9.02 -1.16 -4.95
C THR A 64 -7.90 -2.21 -5.05
N ASN A 65 -6.66 -1.75 -4.93
CA ASN A 65 -5.44 -2.50 -5.19
C ASN A 65 -4.85 -3.12 -3.90
N LEU A 66 -4.96 -2.45 -2.76
CA LEU A 66 -4.43 -2.95 -1.49
C LEU A 66 -5.14 -4.23 -1.02
N LEU A 67 -4.35 -5.24 -0.60
CA LEU A 67 -4.85 -6.52 -0.11
C LEU A 67 -5.04 -6.47 1.41
N PHE A 68 -6.29 -6.36 1.86
CA PHE A 68 -6.62 -6.20 3.29
C PHE A 68 -5.95 -7.25 4.19
N ASP A 69 -5.95 -8.52 3.78
CA ASP A 69 -5.37 -9.63 4.56
C ASP A 69 -3.84 -9.58 4.72
N HIS A 70 -3.16 -8.67 4.02
CA HIS A 70 -1.71 -8.47 4.11
C HIS A 70 -1.33 -7.15 4.81
N LEU A 71 -2.31 -6.37 5.27
CA LEU A 71 -2.09 -5.13 6.00
C LEU A 71 -2.03 -5.38 7.52
N PRO A 72 -1.42 -4.48 8.31
CA PRO A 72 -1.39 -4.59 9.76
C PRO A 72 -2.79 -4.59 10.38
N SER A 73 -3.00 -5.38 11.44
CA SER A 73 -4.26 -5.39 12.21
C SER A 73 -4.25 -4.44 13.41
N ASP A 74 -3.27 -3.53 13.48
CA ASP A 74 -3.09 -2.62 14.61
C ASP A 74 -4.28 -1.66 14.77
N PRO A 75 -4.81 -1.44 15.99
CA PRO A 75 -5.96 -0.57 16.21
C PRO A 75 -5.71 0.92 15.89
N LEU A 76 -4.47 1.34 15.64
CA LEU A 76 -4.11 2.70 15.22
C LEU A 76 -4.01 2.87 13.69
N PHE A 77 -4.11 1.78 12.93
CA PHE A 77 -4.08 1.77 11.47
C PHE A 77 -5.49 1.84 10.85
N ARG A 78 -5.65 2.63 9.79
CA ARG A 78 -6.87 2.76 8.98
C ARG A 78 -6.51 2.70 7.49
N LEU A 79 -7.37 2.04 6.72
CA LEU A 79 -7.39 1.99 5.26
C LEU A 79 -8.61 2.77 4.75
#